data_AF-A0A964AVX5-F1
#
_entry.id   AF-A0A964AVX5-F1
#
_cell.length_a   1.000
_cell.length_b   1.000
_cell.length_c   1.000
_cell.angle_alpha   90.00
_cell.angle_beta   90.00
_cell.angle_gamma   90.00
#
_symmetry.space_group_name_H-M   'P 1'
#
loop_
_entity.id
_entity.type
_entity.pdbx_description
1 polymer ?
#
loop_
_entity_poly.entity_id
_entity_poly.type
_entity_poly.pdbx_seq_one_letter_code
_entity_poly.pdbx_strand_id
1 'polypeptide(L)' 'MQRASVSVCSNIAEGFGRKSYKENDQFYAMANGLLTEPENQILIARGIGYISESNMNSLYEQCVSIYKM' A
#
# COMPACT_ATOMS: atom_id res chain seq x y z
N MET A 1 -4.47 -5.98 7.46
CA MET A 1 -4.53 -4.63 6.87
C MET A 1 -3.68 -3.64 7.66
N GLN A 2 -3.91 -3.41 8.95
CA GLN A 2 -3.17 -2.42 9.76
C GLN A 2 -1.64 -2.49 9.62
N ARG A 3 -1.04 -3.68 9.78
CA ARG A 3 0.41 -3.85 9.67
C ARG A 3 0.95 -3.55 8.26
N ALA A 4 0.27 -4.03 7.22
CA ALA A 4 0.67 -3.80 5.84
C ALA A 4 0.59 -2.31 5.48
N SER A 5 -0.51 -1.63 5.83
CA SER A 5 -0.67 -0.18 5.63
C SER A 5 0.40 0.63 6.36
N VAL A 6 0.71 0.29 7.62
CA VAL A 6 1.80 0.94 8.37
C VAL A 6 3.15 0.68 7.71
N SER A 7 3.42 -0.53 7.23
CA SER A 7 4.68 -0.88 6.59
C SER A 7 4.89 -0.15 5.25
N VAL A 8 3.84 0.01 4.44
CA VAL A 8 3.87 0.83 3.22
C VAL A 8 4.25 2.27 3.55
N CYS A 9 3.55 2.90 4.49
CA CYS A 9 3.85 4.27 4.92
C CYS A 9 5.27 4.41 5.48
N SER A 10 5.73 3.45 6.30
CA SER A 10 7.09 3.47 6.87
C SER A 10 8.15 3.39 5.78
N ASN A 11 8.00 2.52 4.77
CA ASN A 11 8.96 2.40 3.68
C ASN A 11 9.01 3.68 2.83
N ILE A 12 7.86 4.33 2.57
CA ILE A 12 7.83 5.61 1.86
C ILE A 12 8.57 6.70 2.67
N ALA A 13 8.27 6.81 3.96
CA ALA A 13 8.91 7.79 4.84
C ALA A 13 10.42 7.54 4.96
N GLU A 14 10.83 6.27 5.07
CA GLU A 14 12.23 5.90 5.17
C GLU A 14 12.98 6.19 3.87
N GLY A 15 12.40 5.84 2.71
CA GLY A 15 12.94 6.16 1.39
C GLY A 15 13.12 7.66 1.16
N PHE A 16 12.19 8.48 1.64
CA PHE A 16 12.31 9.95 1.58
C PHE A 16 13.50 10.48 2.41
N GLY A 17 13.81 9.83 3.53
CA GLY A 17 14.92 10.21 4.41
C GLY A 17 16.31 9.73 3.96
N ARG A 18 16.40 8.93 2.89
CA ARG A 18 17.67 8.39 2.39
C ARG A 18 18.45 9.42 1.58
N LYS A 19 19.78 9.29 1.61
CA LYS A 19 20.72 10.27 1.04
C LYS A 19 21.01 10.02 -0.44
N SER A 20 20.93 8.77 -0.89
CA SER A 20 21.27 8.40 -2.26
C SER A 20 20.05 7.89 -3.00
N TYR A 21 19.89 8.33 -4.25
CA TYR A 21 18.76 7.95 -5.09
C TYR A 21 18.52 6.43 -5.14
N LYS A 22 19.60 5.63 -5.15
CA LYS A 22 19.52 4.16 -5.17
C LYS A 22 18.87 3.58 -3.91
N GLU A 23 19.15 4.15 -2.74
CA GLU A 23 18.52 3.72 -1.50
C GLU A 23 17.04 4.13 -1.49
N ASN A 24 16.74 5.37 -1.90
CA ASN A 24 15.36 5.87 -1.98
C ASN A 24 14.50 4.95 -2.87
N ASP A 25 15.00 4.61 -4.06
CA ASP A 25 14.32 3.75 -5.02
C ASP A 25 14.05 2.35 -4.46
N GLN A 26 15.01 1.76 -3.72
CA GLN A 26 14.82 0.45 -3.09
C GLN A 26 13.66 0.47 -2.08
N PHE A 27 13.55 1.53 -1.27
CA PHE A 27 12.45 1.68 -0.30
C PHE A 27 11.10 1.90 -0.98
N TYR A 28 11.04 2.68 -2.07
CA TYR A 28 9.81 2.87 -2.84
C TYR A 28 9.38 1.59 -3.57
N ALA A 29 10.32 0.84 -4.15
CA ALA A 29 10.05 -0.46 -4.72
C ALA A 29 9.50 -1.45 -3.67
N MET A 30 10.03 -1.41 -2.44
CA MET A 30 9.52 -2.21 -1.34
C MET A 30 8.10 -1.80 -0.94
N ALA A 31 7.83 -0.49 -0.81
CA ALA A 31 6.49 0.02 -0.53
C ALA A 31 5.47 -0.43 -1.59
N ASN A 32 5.84 -0.37 -2.87
CA ASN A 32 4.99 -0.84 -3.97
C ASN A 32 4.75 -2.36 -3.93
N GLY A 33 5.77 -3.17 -3.65
CA GLY A 33 5.59 -4.61 -3.50
C GLY A 33 4.65 -4.98 -2.34
N LEU A 34 4.70 -4.22 -1.25
CA LEU A 34 3.87 -4.42 -0.07
C LEU A 34 2.38 -4.07 -0.29
N LEU A 35 2.02 -3.31 -1.33
CA LEU A 35 0.62 -3.00 -1.67
C LEU A 35 -0.21 -4.22 -2.09
N THR A 36 0.45 -5.29 -2.54
CA THR A 36 -0.23 -6.52 -2.96
C THR A 36 -0.98 -7.20 -1.81
N GLU A 37 -0.47 -7.09 -0.57
CA GLU A 37 -1.11 -7.66 0.61
C GLU A 37 -2.43 -6.95 1.00
N PRO A 38 -2.49 -5.62 1.19
CA PRO A 38 -3.73 -4.93 1.49
C PRO A 38 -4.73 -5.02 0.34
N GLU A 39 -4.33 -5.02 -0.93
CA GLU A 39 -5.23 -5.26 -2.06
C GLU A 39 -5.92 -6.62 -1.96
N ASN A 40 -5.17 -7.69 -1.71
CA ASN A 40 -5.74 -9.01 -1.52
C ASN A 40 -6.67 -9.06 -0.30
N GLN A 41 -6.30 -8.39 0.80
CA GLN A 41 -7.15 -8.31 1.99
C GLN A 41 -8.46 -7.54 1.76
N ILE A 42 -8.45 -6.48 0.93
CA ILE A 42 -9.65 -5.76 0.49
C ILE A 42 -10.57 -6.69 -0.29
N LEU A 43 -10.02 -7.45 -1.25
CA LEU A 43 -10.78 -8.41 -2.06
C LEU A 43 -11.44 -9.49 -1.19
N ILE A 44 -10.67 -10.07 -0.25
CA ILE A 44 -11.18 -11.06 0.69
C ILE A 44 -12.30 -10.44 1.54
N ALA A 45 -12.07 -9.28 2.14
CA ALA A 45 -13.04 -8.60 3.00
C ALA A 45 -14.36 -8.31 2.26
N ARG A 46 -14.30 -7.93 0.99
CA ARG A 46 -15.49 -7.77 0.15
C ARG A 46 -16.20 -9.11 -0.10
N GLY A 47 -15.43 -10.17 -0.41
CA GLY A 47 -15.95 -11.50 -0.69
C GLY A 47 -16.70 -12.12 0.50
N ILE A 48 -16.29 -11.82 1.73
CA ILE A 48 -16.96 -12.29 2.95
C ILE A 48 -17.98 -11.27 3.53
N GLY A 49 -18.25 -10.18 2.80
CA GLY A 49 -19.27 -9.20 3.20
C GLY A 49 -18.90 -8.27 4.37
N TYR A 50 -17.61 -8.18 4.73
CA TYR A 50 -17.14 -7.29 5.80
C TYR A 50 -17.12 -5.81 5.41
N ILE A 51 -17.02 -5.52 4.11
CA ILE A 51 -17.05 -4.16 3.56
C ILE A 51 -18.03 -4.05 2.40
N SER A 52 -18.61 -2.86 2.24
CA SER A 52 -19.42 -2.52 1.06
C SER A 52 -18.53 -2.35 -0.16
N GLU A 53 -19.15 -2.38 -1.34
CA GLU A 53 -18.48 -2.11 -2.61
C GLU A 53 -17.93 -0.68 -2.69
N SER A 54 -18.66 0.30 -2.15
CA SER A 54 -18.18 1.68 -2.05
C SER A 54 -16.90 1.79 -1.23
N ASN A 55 -16.82 1.06 -0.11
CA ASN A 55 -15.63 1.05 0.73
C ASN A 55 -14.48 0.32 0.05
N MET A 56 -14.76 -0.79 -0.65
CA MET A 56 -13.77 -1.50 -1.46
C MET A 56 -13.16 -0.58 -2.52
N ASN A 57 -13.99 0.13 -3.28
CA ASN A 57 -13.54 1.05 -4.34
C ASN A 57 -12.69 2.19 -3.75
N SER A 58 -13.14 2.80 -2.65
CA SER A 58 -12.40 3.87 -1.98
C SER A 58 -11.03 3.41 -1.47
N LEU A 59 -10.95 2.19 -0.91
CA LEU A 59 -9.68 1.62 -0.44
C LEU A 59 -8.76 1.24 -1.61
N TYR A 60 -9.33 0.70 -2.69
CA TYR A 60 -8.57 0.33 -3.88
C TYR A 60 -8.00 1.56 -4.61
N GLU A 61 -8.77 2.66 -4.68
CA GLU A 61 -8.28 3.93 -5.22
C GLU A 61 -7.07 4.48 -4.44
N GLN A 62 -7.04 4.29 -3.13
CA GLN A 62 -5.88 4.66 -2.30
C GLN A 62 -4.65 3.81 -2.66
N CYS A 63 -4.81 2.49 -2.83
CA CYS A 63 -3.72 1.62 -3.28
C CYS A 63 -3.19 2.05 -4.66
N VAL A 64 -4.09 2.34 -5.62
CA VAL A 64 -3.72 2.82 -6.96
C VAL A 64 -2.99 4.16 -6.92
N SER A 65 -3.37 5.08 -6.02
CA SER A 65 -2.67 6.36 -5.86
C SER A 65 -1.23 6.17 -5.40
N ILE A 66 -0.98 5.23 -4.49
CA ILE A 66 0.38 4.96 -3.99
C ILE A 66 1.21 4.28 -5.09
N TYR A 67 0.63 3.35 -5.86
CA TYR A 67 1.31 2.67 -6.97
C TYR A 67 1.80 3.63 -8.07
N LYS A 68 1.14 4.80 -8.21
CA LYS A 68 1.48 5.82 -9.21
C LYS A 68 2.54 6.84 -8.74
N MET A 69 2.91 6.83 -7.46
CA MET A 69 4.01 7.66 -6.94
C MET A 69 5.35 7.10 -7.41
#